data_AF-A0A6N8VVV3-F1
#
_entry.id   AF-A0A6N8VVV3-F1
#
_cell.length_a   1.000
_cell.length_b   1.000
_cell.length_c   1.000
_cell.angle_alpha   90.00
_cell.angle_beta   90.00
_cell.angle_gamma   90.00
#
_symmetry.space_group_name_H-M   'P 1'
#
loop_
_entity.id
_entity.type
_entity.pdbx_description
1 polymer ?
#
loop_
_entity_poly.entity_id
_entity_poly.type
_entity_poly.pdbx_seq_one_letter_code
_entity_poly.pdbx_strand_id
1 'polypeptide(L)'
;SLMDPPSVEGWHTGKEWIDGGTLMERINFASKLVSDPSAPGVQELVGRLQEQGASSPEDLVDAALDFAGPLVVSDNTREALLAAASEGGALSFDGDEAIEATGQRAAQALRLVIASPEYQFA
;
A
#
# COMPACT_ATOMS: atom_id res chain seq x y z
N SER A 1 31.42 29.46 -30.37
CA SER A 1 30.79 30.16 -29.23
C SER A 1 30.31 29.08 -28.28
N LEU A 2 30.82 29.08 -27.05
CA LEU A 2 30.58 28.07 -26.01
C LEU A 2 29.85 28.76 -24.85
N MET A 3 28.76 29.49 -25.13
CA MET A 3 27.98 30.25 -24.15
C MET A 3 26.57 30.57 -24.69
N ASP A 4 25.81 29.55 -25.03
CA ASP A 4 24.34 29.67 -25.07
C ASP A 4 23.79 28.42 -24.37
N PRO A 5 23.52 28.47 -23.05
CA PRO A 5 22.70 27.42 -22.46
C PRO A 5 21.34 27.46 -23.17
N PRO A 6 20.82 26.34 -23.71
CA PRO A 6 19.51 26.34 -24.33
C PRO A 6 18.46 26.84 -23.31
N SER A 7 17.57 27.70 -23.77
CA SER A 7 16.50 28.30 -22.97
C SER A 7 15.70 27.20 -22.26
N VAL A 8 15.34 27.46 -21.00
CA VAL A 8 14.58 26.53 -20.14
C VAL A 8 13.09 26.42 -20.52
N GLU A 9 12.74 26.63 -21.79
CA GLU A 9 11.42 26.35 -22.34
C GLU A 9 11.23 24.84 -22.47
N GLY A 10 10.67 24.21 -21.44
CA GLY A 10 10.38 22.78 -21.41
C GLY A 10 10.55 22.13 -20.02
N TRP A 11 11.06 22.86 -19.03
CA TRP A 11 11.00 22.41 -17.64
C TRP A 11 9.57 22.58 -17.13
N HIS A 12 8.76 21.54 -17.25
CA HIS A 12 7.51 21.45 -16.50
C HIS A 12 7.85 21.30 -15.01
N THR A 13 7.96 22.40 -14.28
CA THR A 13 8.04 22.37 -12.81
C THR A 13 6.67 22.02 -12.23
N GLY A 14 6.52 20.85 -11.61
CA GLY A 14 5.28 20.43 -10.92
C GLY A 14 5.19 18.93 -10.66
N LYS A 15 4.16 18.49 -9.90
CA LYS A 15 3.79 17.09 -9.60
C LYS A 15 3.55 16.19 -10.84
N GLU A 16 3.69 16.75 -12.03
CA GLU A 16 3.45 16.11 -13.33
C GLU A 16 4.69 15.41 -13.90
N TRP A 17 5.85 15.43 -13.20
CA TRP A 17 7.08 14.79 -13.68
C TRP A 17 7.15 13.27 -13.46
N ILE A 18 6.18 12.66 -12.78
CA ILE A 18 6.07 11.21 -12.86
C ILE A 18 5.33 10.88 -14.15
N ASP A 19 6.11 10.62 -15.21
CA ASP A 19 5.62 10.02 -16.45
C ASP A 19 4.69 8.84 -16.08
N GLY A 20 3.42 8.91 -16.49
CA GLY A 20 2.41 7.93 -16.07
C GLY A 20 2.83 6.48 -16.34
N GLY A 21 3.71 6.25 -17.33
CA GLY A 21 4.35 4.96 -17.59
C GLY A 21 5.28 4.48 -16.49
N THR A 22 6.21 5.33 -16.02
CA THR A 22 7.16 4.98 -14.95
C THR A 22 6.46 4.81 -13.59
N LEU A 23 5.36 5.54 -13.34
CA LEU A 23 4.53 5.32 -12.15
C LEU A 23 3.91 3.92 -12.14
N MET A 24 3.34 3.52 -13.28
CA MET A 24 2.68 2.22 -13.42
C MET A 24 3.69 1.07 -13.28
N GLU A 25 4.92 1.22 -13.76
CA GLU A 25 5.98 0.24 -13.55
C GLU A 25 6.37 0.11 -12.07
N ARG A 26 6.50 1.24 -11.34
CA ARG A 26 6.77 1.24 -9.89
C ARG A 26 5.65 0.57 -9.10
N ILE A 27 4.41 0.90 -9.40
CA ILE A 27 3.23 0.29 -8.75
C ILE A 27 3.20 -1.21 -9.01
N ASN A 28 3.38 -1.65 -10.26
CA ASN A 28 3.34 -3.06 -10.60
C ASN A 28 4.49 -3.86 -9.97
N PHE A 29 5.69 -3.29 -9.90
CA PHE A 29 6.83 -3.93 -9.26
C PHE A 29 6.62 -4.08 -7.75
N ALA A 30 6.24 -3.00 -7.06
CA ALA A 30 6.04 -3.01 -5.61
C ALA A 30 4.82 -3.86 -5.22
N SER A 31 3.76 -3.83 -6.04
CA SER A 31 2.61 -4.71 -5.92
C SER A 31 2.99 -6.18 -5.99
N LYS A 32 3.87 -6.59 -6.92
CA LYS A 32 4.30 -8.00 -7.04
C LYS A 32 5.06 -8.48 -5.81
N LEU A 33 5.85 -7.60 -5.19
CA LEU A 33 6.65 -7.93 -4.02
C LEU A 33 5.79 -8.18 -2.78
N VAL A 34 4.62 -7.56 -2.69
CA VAL A 34 3.72 -7.64 -1.53
C VAL A 34 2.46 -8.47 -1.81
N SER A 35 2.44 -9.20 -2.94
CA SER A 35 1.34 -10.12 -3.27
C SER A 35 1.47 -11.50 -2.63
N ASP A 36 2.62 -11.81 -2.02
CA ASP A 36 2.88 -13.11 -1.41
C ASP A 36 2.58 -13.05 0.10
N PRO A 37 1.52 -13.72 0.58
CA PRO A 37 1.20 -13.75 2.00
C PRO A 37 2.25 -14.48 2.84
N SER A 38 3.12 -15.30 2.23
CA SER A 38 4.25 -15.95 2.91
C SER A 38 5.46 -15.03 3.07
N ALA A 39 5.44 -13.83 2.48
CA ALA A 39 6.52 -12.87 2.60
C ALA A 39 6.73 -12.48 4.09
N PRO A 40 7.99 -12.37 4.56
CA PRO A 40 8.28 -12.07 5.96
C PRO A 40 7.58 -10.81 6.48
N GLY A 41 7.47 -9.76 5.65
CA GLY A 41 6.77 -8.52 6.03
C GLY A 41 5.27 -8.71 6.20
N VAL A 42 4.63 -9.56 5.39
CA VAL A 42 3.20 -9.88 5.56
C VAL A 42 2.98 -10.71 6.82
N GLN A 43 3.84 -11.71 7.05
CA GLN A 43 3.78 -12.53 8.27
C GLN A 43 4.00 -11.69 9.54
N GLU A 44 4.90 -10.71 9.50
CA GLU A 44 5.10 -9.77 10.61
C GLU A 44 3.84 -8.92 10.86
N LEU A 45 3.21 -8.40 9.80
CA LEU A 45 1.95 -7.67 9.91
C LEU A 45 0.82 -8.54 10.51
N VAL A 46 0.68 -9.78 10.05
CA VAL A 46 -0.31 -10.73 10.59
C VAL A 46 -0.04 -11.02 12.07
N GLY A 47 1.22 -11.23 12.45
CA GLY A 47 1.62 -11.41 13.84
C GLY A 47 1.24 -10.20 14.71
N ARG A 48 1.53 -8.98 14.24
CA ARG A 48 1.14 -7.74 14.95
C ARG A 48 -0.36 -7.61 15.12
N LEU A 49 -1.15 -7.90 14.06
CA LEU A 49 -2.60 -7.88 14.13
C LEU A 49 -3.13 -8.88 15.17
N GLN A 50 -2.54 -10.08 15.22
CA GLN A 50 -2.89 -11.10 16.21
C GLN A 50 -2.54 -10.65 17.64
N GLU A 51 -1.33 -10.12 17.85
CA GLU A 51 -0.87 -9.62 19.15
C GLU A 51 -1.73 -8.47 19.69
N GLN A 52 -2.24 -7.62 18.78
CA GLN A 52 -3.11 -6.50 19.11
C GLN A 52 -4.58 -6.92 19.31
N GLY A 53 -4.93 -8.18 19.03
CA GLY A 53 -6.31 -8.65 19.07
C GLY A 53 -7.20 -7.96 18.03
N ALA A 54 -6.62 -7.59 16.88
CA ALA A 54 -7.34 -6.98 15.78
C ALA A 54 -8.50 -7.88 15.34
N SER A 55 -9.65 -7.29 15.06
CA SER A 55 -10.85 -8.05 14.66
C SER A 55 -11.63 -7.40 13.54
N SER A 56 -11.35 -6.14 13.25
CA SER A 56 -12.11 -5.33 12.30
C SER A 56 -11.32 -5.07 11.01
N PRO A 57 -12.03 -4.81 9.89
CA PRO A 57 -11.41 -4.29 8.67
C PRO A 57 -10.65 -2.98 8.90
N GLU A 58 -11.11 -2.14 9.82
CA GLU A 58 -10.45 -0.90 10.21
C GLU A 58 -9.07 -1.16 10.81
N ASP A 59 -8.95 -2.14 11.71
CA ASP A 59 -7.66 -2.52 12.30
C ASP A 59 -6.68 -2.98 11.22
N LEU A 60 -7.16 -3.73 10.21
CA LEU A 60 -6.34 -4.17 9.08
C LEU A 60 -5.81 -2.99 8.27
N VAL A 61 -6.68 -2.03 7.94
CA VAL A 61 -6.30 -0.85 7.16
C VAL A 61 -5.31 0.02 7.92
N ASP A 62 -5.60 0.29 9.19
CA ASP A 62 -4.74 1.13 10.03
C ASP A 62 -3.36 0.47 10.24
N ALA A 63 -3.32 -0.85 10.47
CA ALA A 63 -2.05 -1.58 10.59
C ALA A 63 -1.26 -1.62 9.27
N ALA A 64 -1.92 -1.75 8.12
CA ALA A 64 -1.24 -1.72 6.82
C ALA A 64 -0.64 -0.33 6.52
N LEU A 65 -1.34 0.75 6.87
CA LEU A 65 -0.86 2.13 6.72
C LEU A 65 0.31 2.45 7.66
N ASP A 66 0.25 1.96 8.90
CA ASP A 66 1.35 2.08 9.87
C ASP A 66 2.58 1.29 9.39
N PHE A 67 2.38 0.05 8.92
CA PHE A 67 3.47 -0.78 8.43
C PHE A 67 4.18 -0.18 7.21
N ALA A 68 3.46 0.53 6.34
CA ALA A 68 4.01 1.15 5.14
C ALA A 68 4.79 2.46 5.39
N GLY A 69 4.75 3.03 6.60
CA GLY A 69 5.46 4.27 6.92
C GLY A 69 4.53 5.37 7.47
N PRO A 70 3.93 5.14 8.64
CA PRO A 70 2.76 5.85 9.19
C PRO A 70 2.01 6.78 8.22
N LEU A 71 1.44 6.22 7.15
CA LEU A 71 0.86 7.02 6.08
C LEU A 71 -0.47 7.64 6.46
N VAL A 72 -0.57 8.96 6.33
CA VAL A 72 -1.84 9.68 6.34
C VAL A 72 -2.35 9.75 4.91
N VAL A 73 -3.50 9.13 4.66
CA VAL A 73 -4.13 9.08 3.34
C VAL A 73 -5.38 9.97 3.30
N SER A 74 -5.81 10.34 2.11
CA SER A 74 -7.09 11.02 1.90
C SER A 74 -8.28 10.13 2.28
N ASP A 75 -9.42 10.74 2.59
CA ASP A 75 -10.67 10.04 2.91
C ASP A 75 -11.06 9.07 1.79
N ASN A 76 -10.94 9.48 0.52
CA ASN A 76 -11.24 8.64 -0.63
C ASN A 76 -10.35 7.38 -0.69
N THR A 77 -9.05 7.52 -0.48
CA THR A 77 -8.12 6.38 -0.44
C THR A 77 -8.46 5.47 0.74
N ARG A 78 -8.76 6.05 1.91
CA ARG A 78 -9.15 5.28 3.10
C ARG A 78 -10.44 4.50 2.90
N GLU A 79 -11.46 5.12 2.30
CA GLU A 79 -12.73 4.46 1.96
C GLU A 79 -12.52 3.29 0.99
N ALA A 80 -11.67 3.45 -0.03
CA ALA A 80 -11.34 2.38 -0.96
C ALA A 80 -10.62 1.20 -0.28
N LEU A 81 -9.67 1.50 0.62
CA LEU A 81 -8.97 0.48 1.43
C LEU A 81 -9.95 -0.27 2.33
N LEU A 82 -10.84 0.45 3.02
CA LEU A 82 -11.86 -0.13 3.89
C LEU A 82 -12.86 -0.99 3.13
N ALA A 83 -13.29 -0.53 1.95
CA ALA A 83 -14.19 -1.30 1.10
C ALA A 83 -13.57 -2.65 0.74
N ALA A 84 -12.32 -2.67 0.29
CA ALA A 84 -11.60 -3.89 -0.03
C ALA A 84 -11.37 -4.78 1.22
N ALA A 85 -10.98 -4.18 2.35
CA ALA A 85 -10.80 -4.93 3.59
C ALA A 85 -12.10 -5.56 4.09
N SER A 86 -13.24 -4.90 3.90
CA SER A 86 -14.55 -5.34 4.37
C SER A 86 -15.12 -6.54 3.60
N GLU A 87 -14.66 -6.80 2.36
CA GLU A 87 -15.10 -7.95 1.57
C GLU A 87 -14.84 -9.30 2.28
N GLY A 88 -13.80 -9.36 3.12
CA GLY A 88 -13.46 -10.54 3.92
C GLY A 88 -14.13 -10.61 5.30
N GLY A 89 -14.94 -9.62 5.69
CA GLY A 89 -15.59 -9.57 7.00
C GLY A 89 -14.63 -9.33 8.17
N ALA A 90 -14.97 -9.81 9.37
CA ALA A 90 -14.10 -9.70 10.54
C ALA A 90 -12.79 -10.49 10.36
N LEU A 91 -11.73 -10.07 11.03
CA LEU A 91 -10.48 -10.84 11.09
C LEU A 91 -10.63 -11.99 12.08
N SER A 92 -9.93 -13.10 11.79
CA SER A 92 -9.83 -14.23 12.70
C SER A 92 -8.43 -14.82 12.64
N PHE A 93 -7.99 -15.30 13.80
CA PHE A 93 -6.71 -16.00 13.97
C PHE A 93 -6.93 -17.40 14.55
N ASP A 94 -8.18 -17.88 14.55
CA ASP A 94 -8.57 -19.17 15.10
C ASP A 94 -8.29 -20.29 14.10
N GLY A 95 -7.06 -20.79 14.13
CA GLY A 95 -6.59 -21.91 13.31
C GLY A 95 -5.92 -21.47 12.01
N ASP A 96 -5.23 -22.42 11.38
CA ASP A 96 -4.31 -22.15 10.27
C ASP A 96 -5.02 -21.54 9.05
N GLU A 97 -6.24 -21.99 8.74
CA GLU A 97 -7.03 -21.47 7.61
C GLU A 97 -7.44 -19.99 7.82
N ALA A 98 -7.79 -19.61 9.04
CA ALA A 98 -8.13 -18.23 9.37
C ALA A 98 -6.90 -17.31 9.30
N ILE A 99 -5.76 -17.80 9.79
CA ILE A 99 -4.48 -17.11 9.70
C ILE A 99 -4.06 -16.92 8.24
N GLU A 100 -4.21 -17.95 7.40
CA GLU A 100 -3.91 -17.87 5.96
C GLU A 100 -4.81 -16.84 5.26
N ALA A 101 -6.12 -16.88 5.52
CA ALA A 101 -7.06 -15.92 4.96
C ALA A 101 -6.73 -14.48 5.39
N THR A 102 -6.40 -14.27 6.67
CA THR A 102 -5.93 -12.97 7.18
C THR A 102 -4.63 -12.55 6.50
N GLY A 103 -3.70 -13.47 6.26
CA GLY A 103 -2.46 -13.20 5.52
C GLY A 103 -2.70 -12.74 4.08
N GLN A 104 -3.63 -13.38 3.36
CA GLN A 104 -4.02 -12.96 2.02
C GLN A 104 -4.61 -11.55 2.01
N ARG A 105 -5.45 -11.24 3.00
CA ARG A 105 -6.06 -9.90 3.16
C ARG A 105 -5.03 -8.84 3.54
N ALA A 106 -4.06 -9.17 4.38
CA ALA A 106 -2.95 -8.30 4.74
C ALA A 106 -2.06 -7.98 3.53
N ALA A 107 -1.73 -8.99 2.72
CA ALA A 107 -1.01 -8.80 1.45
C ALA A 107 -1.79 -7.87 0.50
N GLN A 108 -3.10 -8.08 0.36
CA GLN A 108 -3.96 -7.24 -0.47
C GLN A 108 -4.02 -5.79 0.04
N ALA A 109 -4.18 -5.58 1.35
CA ALA A 109 -4.23 -4.25 1.95
C ALA A 109 -2.93 -3.47 1.69
N LEU A 110 -1.77 -4.09 1.95
CA LEU A 110 -0.46 -3.48 1.69
C LEU A 110 -0.25 -3.18 0.20
N ARG A 111 -0.70 -4.07 -0.69
CA ARG A 111 -0.66 -3.82 -2.13
C ARG A 111 -1.42 -2.56 -2.52
N LEU A 112 -2.61 -2.36 -1.96
CA LEU A 112 -3.43 -1.18 -2.23
C LEU A 112 -2.82 0.09 -1.62
N VAL A 113 -2.27 0.01 -0.41
CA VAL A 113 -1.53 1.12 0.22
C VAL A 113 -0.36 1.54 -0.66
N ILE A 114 0.46 0.59 -1.12
CA ILE A 114 1.61 0.86 -1.99
C ILE A 114 1.16 1.44 -3.34
N ALA A 115 0.02 1.01 -3.87
CA ALA A 115 -0.54 1.55 -5.11
C ALA A 115 -1.18 2.94 -4.94
N SER A 116 -1.36 3.42 -3.71
CA SER A 116 -1.99 4.72 -3.45
C SER A 116 -1.13 5.88 -3.95
N PRO A 117 -1.76 6.99 -4.39
CA PRO A 117 -1.04 8.21 -4.70
C PRO A 117 -0.16 8.67 -3.53
N GLU A 118 -0.69 8.62 -2.32
CA GLU A 118 0.01 9.07 -1.11
C GLU A 118 1.33 8.32 -0.89
N TYR A 119 1.35 7.00 -1.08
CA TYR A 119 2.59 6.22 -0.99
C TYR A 119 3.56 6.50 -2.13
N GLN A 120 3.06 6.70 -3.35
CA GLN A 120 3.91 6.89 -4.53
C GLN A 120 4.56 8.29 -4.58
N PHE A 121 3.94 9.27 -3.93
CA PHE A 121 4.39 10.67 -3.86
C PHE A 121 4.96 11.08 -2.50
N ALA A 122 5.04 10.16 -1.53
CA ALA A 122 5.68 10.36 -0.23
C ALA A 122 7.21 10.56 -0.34
#